data_AF-K1SHV0-F1
#
_entry.id   AF-K1SHV0-F1
#
_cell.length_a   1.000
_cell.length_b   1.000
_cell.length_c   1.000
_cell.angle_alpha   90.00
_cell.angle_beta   90.00
_cell.angle_gamma   90.00
#
_symmetry.space_group_name_H-M   'P 1'
#
loop_
_entity.id
_entity.type
_entity.pdbx_description
1 polymer ?
#
loop_
_entity_poly.entity_id
_entity_poly.type
_entity_poly.pdbx_seq_one_letter_code
_entity_poly.pdbx_strand_id
1 'polypeptide(L)'
;MLSKTIYVPKAVRLIGYGDNRPHFILKDNAEGFNEPHPENKGGFKYLFWFVNELKENEAEIADANPGTFYSAISNINVSLGQGNEYAVAFRTHYAQHCFINHIDINVQSGMAGIYDVGNEMEDIYINGGKYGIITTKCSPGWPFVMVDTRFFGQTVGAIKTREAGFNIIRTHCVNTAKFIEVDDDYFEKIYIENSVFEDMNCILNVAMDNNSLTQVYVKNCQLKAVENVVEYKSSGRQIANEDYQCIIKKYIHGTTVSDIYHDKQIHDQIYRYAKDVDYRILKTDIQPLPDMLTWVNAKEVGLKGDGVTDDTQALKEAIEKYETIYFPQGEYIFSDTIKLKENTSLIGMSPVSTQLILKENSEKFTGFGKAKAFIETSKGRNILFGLGVNTGGRNPRACGVKWMSNKNSYMNDVKFFGGHGNLVKMTGAFEQPYDEGRCRDADLKKVWDYQYASLLICNGGGGTFKDIWSASPYVSVGVQIQNTET
;
A
#
# COMPACT_ATOMS: atom_id res chain seq x y z
N MET A 1 -23.91 -11.63 -9.37
CA MET A 1 -23.48 -13.04 -9.49
C MET A 1 -22.58 -13.16 -10.70
N LEU A 2 -21.44 -13.82 -10.57
CA LEU A 2 -20.40 -13.94 -11.58
C LEU A 2 -20.19 -15.41 -11.96
N SER A 3 -19.68 -15.64 -13.17
CA SER A 3 -19.28 -16.97 -13.64
C SER A 3 -17.97 -16.96 -14.43
N LYS A 4 -17.30 -15.80 -14.51
CA LYS A 4 -16.10 -15.56 -15.31
C LYS A 4 -15.19 -14.60 -14.56
N THR A 5 -13.92 -14.62 -14.94
CA THR A 5 -12.90 -13.67 -14.49
C THR A 5 -13.27 -12.24 -14.86
N ILE A 6 -13.00 -11.31 -13.95
CA ILE A 6 -13.01 -9.87 -14.17
C ILE A 6 -11.57 -9.41 -14.28
N TYR A 7 -11.22 -8.88 -15.46
CA TYR A 7 -9.90 -8.33 -15.72
C TYR A 7 -9.82 -6.86 -15.33
N VAL A 8 -8.80 -6.49 -14.56
CA VAL A 8 -8.56 -5.12 -14.09
C VAL A 8 -7.25 -4.61 -14.72
N PRO A 9 -7.31 -3.85 -15.83
CA PRO A 9 -6.11 -3.35 -16.49
C PRO A 9 -5.47 -2.21 -15.69
N LYS A 10 -4.30 -1.76 -16.16
CA LYS A 10 -3.58 -0.60 -15.64
C LYS A 10 -4.44 0.66 -15.51
N ALA A 11 -4.24 1.42 -14.44
CA ALA A 11 -4.91 2.68 -14.14
C ALA A 11 -6.45 2.63 -14.09
N VAL A 12 -7.02 1.44 -13.81
CA VAL A 12 -8.46 1.27 -13.57
C VAL A 12 -8.71 0.99 -12.09
N ARG A 13 -9.64 1.75 -11.50
CA ARG A 13 -10.06 1.58 -10.11
C ARG A 13 -11.52 1.16 -10.04
N LEU A 14 -11.81 0.07 -9.33
CA LEU A 14 -13.16 -0.38 -9.00
C LEU A 14 -13.47 0.02 -7.57
N ILE A 15 -14.46 0.89 -7.36
CA ILE A 15 -14.76 1.46 -6.06
C ILE A 15 -16.23 1.25 -5.76
N GLY A 16 -16.53 0.52 -4.68
CA GLY A 16 -17.89 0.40 -4.17
C GLY A 16 -18.32 1.67 -3.46
N TYR A 17 -19.58 2.07 -3.64
CA TYR A 17 -20.17 3.25 -3.01
C TYR A 17 -21.54 2.92 -2.39
N GLY A 18 -21.95 3.74 -1.42
CA GLY A 18 -23.22 3.62 -0.70
C GLY A 18 -23.08 2.99 0.70
N ASP A 19 -24.19 2.94 1.42
CA ASP A 19 -24.24 2.50 2.82
C ASP A 19 -23.88 1.01 3.00
N ASN A 20 -23.95 0.23 1.93
CA ASN A 20 -23.60 -1.19 1.91
C ASN A 20 -22.56 -1.45 0.82
N ARG A 21 -21.49 -2.17 1.16
CA ARG A 21 -20.47 -2.59 0.19
C ARG A 21 -21.10 -3.47 -0.90
N PRO A 22 -20.89 -3.18 -2.19
CA PRO A 22 -21.26 -4.10 -3.26
C PRO A 22 -20.64 -5.48 -3.05
N HIS A 23 -21.40 -6.54 -3.32
CA HIS A 23 -20.98 -7.92 -3.08
C HIS A 23 -20.97 -8.73 -4.38
N PHE A 24 -19.78 -9.14 -4.81
CA PHE A 24 -19.59 -10.02 -5.96
C PHE A 24 -19.51 -11.47 -5.51
N ILE A 25 -20.41 -12.29 -6.06
CA ILE A 25 -20.53 -13.71 -5.71
C ILE A 25 -20.24 -14.53 -6.97
N LEU A 26 -19.17 -15.33 -6.95
CA LEU A 26 -18.95 -16.40 -7.92
C LEU A 26 -20.00 -17.49 -7.68
N LYS A 27 -20.70 -17.89 -8.73
CA LYS A 27 -21.71 -18.95 -8.62
C LYS A 27 -21.05 -20.28 -8.19
N ASP A 28 -21.84 -21.14 -7.56
CA ASP A 28 -21.41 -22.50 -7.26
C ASP A 28 -21.09 -23.27 -8.56
N ASN A 29 -20.09 -24.15 -8.49
CA ASN A 29 -19.61 -24.97 -9.62
C ASN A 29 -19.39 -24.11 -10.89
N ALA A 30 -18.72 -22.98 -10.74
CA ALA A 30 -18.40 -22.11 -11.85
C ALA A 30 -17.39 -22.81 -12.77
N GLU A 31 -17.66 -22.77 -14.07
CA GLU A 31 -16.88 -23.46 -15.08
C GLU A 31 -15.39 -23.09 -15.00
N GLY A 32 -14.53 -24.11 -14.90
CA GLY A 32 -13.08 -23.99 -14.75
C GLY A 32 -12.60 -23.57 -13.34
N PHE A 33 -13.45 -23.17 -12.41
CA PHE A 33 -12.98 -22.81 -11.06
C PHE A 33 -12.77 -24.03 -10.14
N ASN A 34 -13.12 -25.22 -10.61
CA ASN A 34 -13.02 -26.49 -9.90
C ASN A 34 -11.89 -27.41 -10.42
N GLU A 35 -11.06 -26.92 -11.35
CA GLU A 35 -10.00 -27.71 -11.99
C GLU A 35 -8.65 -26.95 -12.04
N PRO A 36 -7.52 -27.65 -12.14
CA PRO A 36 -6.20 -27.02 -12.18
C PRO A 36 -5.94 -26.24 -13.48
N HIS A 37 -5.26 -25.10 -13.34
CA HIS A 37 -4.85 -24.21 -14.44
C HIS A 37 -3.33 -24.10 -14.55
N PRO A 38 -2.61 -25.14 -15.02
CA PRO A 38 -1.15 -25.17 -15.04
C PRO A 38 -0.49 -24.05 -15.87
N GLU A 39 -1.24 -23.46 -16.81
CA GLU A 39 -0.84 -22.28 -17.59
C GLU A 39 -0.79 -20.99 -16.75
N ASN A 40 -1.57 -20.94 -15.68
CA ASN A 40 -1.58 -19.81 -14.75
C ASN A 40 -0.54 -20.02 -13.65
N LYS A 41 0.17 -18.95 -13.29
CA LYS A 41 1.15 -19.00 -12.18
C LYS A 41 0.46 -19.49 -10.90
N GLY A 42 0.86 -20.64 -10.36
CA GLY A 42 0.26 -21.22 -9.15
C GLY A 42 -0.86 -22.22 -9.40
N GLY A 43 -1.32 -22.39 -10.64
CA GLY A 43 -2.26 -23.46 -10.98
C GLY A 43 -3.74 -23.12 -10.73
N PHE A 44 -4.09 -21.85 -10.52
CA PHE A 44 -5.43 -21.42 -10.07
C PHE A 44 -6.19 -20.62 -11.12
N LYS A 45 -7.50 -20.46 -10.88
CA LYS A 45 -8.35 -19.51 -11.61
C LYS A 45 -8.72 -18.33 -10.72
N TYR A 46 -8.60 -17.12 -11.24
CA TYR A 46 -8.78 -15.89 -10.47
C TYR A 46 -10.12 -15.25 -10.78
N LEU A 47 -10.87 -14.83 -9.76
CA LEU A 47 -12.11 -14.09 -9.99
C LEU A 47 -11.83 -12.65 -10.43
N PHE A 48 -10.95 -11.96 -9.73
CA PHE A 48 -10.42 -10.65 -10.13
C PHE A 48 -8.95 -10.80 -10.49
N TRP A 49 -8.60 -10.49 -11.74
CA TRP A 49 -7.24 -10.58 -12.24
C TRP A 49 -6.75 -9.21 -12.68
N PHE A 50 -5.77 -8.67 -11.95
CA PHE A 50 -5.05 -7.49 -12.40
C PHE A 50 -4.13 -7.84 -13.57
N VAL A 51 -4.28 -7.11 -14.67
CA VAL A 51 -3.59 -7.39 -15.93
C VAL A 51 -2.91 -6.14 -16.46
N ASN A 52 -1.91 -6.30 -17.34
CA ASN A 52 -1.21 -5.15 -17.87
C ASN A 52 -2.09 -4.30 -18.79
N GLU A 53 -2.87 -4.96 -19.65
CA GLU A 53 -3.77 -4.35 -20.62
C GLU A 53 -4.92 -5.30 -20.98
N LEU A 54 -6.06 -4.75 -21.42
CA LEU A 54 -7.13 -5.55 -22.00
C LEU A 54 -6.86 -5.81 -23.48
N LYS A 55 -7.26 -6.99 -23.95
CA LYS A 55 -7.24 -7.40 -25.35
C LYS A 55 -8.61 -7.94 -25.75
N GLU A 56 -8.91 -7.88 -27.05
CA GLU A 56 -10.15 -8.48 -27.58
C GLU A 56 -10.14 -10.00 -27.42
N ASN A 57 -8.98 -10.62 -27.62
CA ASN A 57 -8.76 -12.05 -27.41
C ASN A 57 -8.25 -12.30 -25.98
N GLU A 58 -9.02 -13.06 -25.20
CA GLU A 58 -8.70 -13.39 -23.80
C GLU A 58 -7.35 -14.12 -23.66
N ALA A 59 -6.97 -14.93 -24.67
CA ALA A 59 -5.70 -15.65 -24.68
C ALA A 59 -4.46 -14.74 -24.82
N GLU A 60 -4.65 -13.47 -25.21
CA GLU A 60 -3.59 -12.47 -25.33
C GLU A 60 -3.49 -11.56 -24.11
N ILE A 61 -4.40 -11.70 -23.14
CA ILE A 61 -4.37 -10.91 -21.91
C ILE A 61 -3.17 -11.37 -21.07
N ALA A 62 -2.17 -10.50 -21.00
CA ALA A 62 -0.99 -10.73 -20.21
C ALA A 62 -1.21 -10.37 -18.74
N ASP A 63 -0.64 -11.18 -17.85
CA ASP A 63 -0.56 -10.88 -16.43
C ASP A 63 0.04 -9.48 -16.19
N ALA A 64 -0.37 -8.85 -15.10
CA ALA A 64 0.23 -7.59 -14.68
C ALA A 64 1.72 -7.80 -14.31
N ASN A 65 2.49 -6.72 -14.28
CA ASN A 65 3.95 -6.78 -14.18
C ASN A 65 4.51 -5.57 -13.40
N PRO A 66 5.84 -5.43 -13.24
CA PRO A 66 6.44 -4.30 -12.52
C PRO A 66 6.15 -2.91 -13.11
N GLY A 67 5.53 -2.86 -14.30
CA GLY A 67 4.99 -1.66 -14.94
C GLY A 67 3.46 -1.56 -14.93
N THR A 68 2.76 -2.28 -14.07
CA THR A 68 1.30 -2.10 -13.89
C THR A 68 1.05 -1.24 -12.66
N PHE A 69 0.68 0.03 -12.89
CA PHE A 69 0.50 1.06 -11.86
C PHE A 69 -0.95 1.55 -11.78
N TYR A 70 -1.31 2.17 -10.64
CA TYR A 70 -2.54 2.95 -10.41
C TYR A 70 -3.88 2.21 -10.38
N SER A 71 -3.90 0.89 -10.49
CA SER A 71 -5.12 0.09 -10.47
C SER A 71 -5.52 -0.33 -9.06
N ALA A 72 -6.80 -0.22 -8.70
CA ALA A 72 -7.23 -0.56 -7.34
C ALA A 72 -8.61 -1.20 -7.30
N ILE A 73 -8.87 -1.96 -6.24
CA ILE A 73 -10.23 -2.40 -5.87
C ILE A 73 -10.47 -1.99 -4.43
N SER A 74 -11.52 -1.20 -4.19
CA SER A 74 -11.81 -0.64 -2.88
C SER A 74 -13.28 -0.78 -2.52
N ASN A 75 -13.56 -1.07 -1.24
CA ASN A 75 -14.89 -1.05 -0.66
C ASN A 75 -15.87 -2.03 -1.34
N ILE A 76 -15.40 -3.23 -1.68
CA ILE A 76 -16.15 -4.27 -2.40
C ILE A 76 -15.94 -5.60 -1.68
N ASN A 77 -17.01 -6.36 -1.45
CA ASN A 77 -16.95 -7.70 -0.86
C ASN A 77 -17.00 -8.79 -1.93
N VAL A 78 -16.39 -9.94 -1.64
CA VAL A 78 -16.30 -11.08 -2.57
C VAL A 78 -16.64 -12.40 -1.89
N SER A 79 -17.30 -13.30 -2.62
CA SER A 79 -17.50 -14.70 -2.20
C SER A 79 -17.30 -15.65 -3.38
N LEU A 80 -16.62 -16.78 -3.12
CA LEU A 80 -16.20 -17.71 -4.17
C LEU A 80 -17.17 -18.85 -4.47
N GLY A 81 -18.29 -18.97 -3.77
CA GLY A 81 -19.24 -20.07 -3.95
C GLY A 81 -18.70 -21.42 -3.47
N GLN A 82 -19.49 -22.47 -3.69
CA GLN A 82 -19.16 -23.88 -3.42
C GLN A 82 -18.74 -24.63 -4.69
N GLY A 83 -17.95 -25.70 -4.55
CA GLY A 83 -17.49 -26.54 -5.67
C GLY A 83 -16.52 -25.81 -6.62
N ASN A 84 -15.69 -24.91 -6.07
CA ASN A 84 -14.76 -24.05 -6.79
C ASN A 84 -13.33 -24.16 -6.20
N GLU A 85 -12.81 -25.37 -6.05
CA GLU A 85 -11.60 -25.71 -5.28
C GLU A 85 -10.30 -25.06 -5.76
N TYR A 86 -10.26 -24.58 -7.01
CA TYR A 86 -9.12 -23.91 -7.62
C TYR A 86 -9.34 -22.39 -7.77
N ALA A 87 -10.43 -21.87 -7.22
CA ALA A 87 -10.73 -20.44 -7.22
C ALA A 87 -9.86 -19.66 -6.24
N VAL A 88 -9.43 -18.48 -6.69
CA VAL A 88 -8.84 -17.43 -5.86
C VAL A 88 -9.57 -16.13 -6.12
N ALA A 89 -9.90 -15.35 -5.07
CA ALA A 89 -10.66 -14.12 -5.25
C ALA A 89 -9.86 -13.03 -5.99
N PHE A 90 -8.61 -12.79 -5.60
CA PHE A 90 -7.78 -11.76 -6.21
C PHE A 90 -6.41 -12.25 -6.62
N ARG A 91 -6.01 -11.95 -7.85
CA ARG A 91 -4.63 -12.06 -8.36
C ARG A 91 -4.01 -10.67 -8.38
N THR A 92 -3.23 -10.32 -7.35
CA THR A 92 -2.72 -8.96 -7.11
C THR A 92 -1.25 -8.78 -7.51
N HIS A 93 -0.83 -9.33 -8.65
CA HIS A 93 0.46 -8.97 -9.24
C HIS A 93 0.39 -7.54 -9.76
N TYR A 94 1.16 -6.61 -9.22
CA TYR A 94 1.27 -5.27 -9.78
C TYR A 94 2.36 -4.51 -9.03
N ALA A 95 2.52 -3.23 -9.35
CA ALA A 95 3.50 -2.36 -8.75
C ALA A 95 2.84 -1.12 -8.10
N GLN A 96 3.57 -0.01 -7.98
CA GLN A 96 3.20 1.14 -7.13
C GLN A 96 1.81 1.74 -7.46
N HIS A 97 1.16 2.29 -6.41
CA HIS A 97 -0.21 2.83 -6.45
C HIS A 97 -1.29 1.87 -6.95
N CYS A 98 -0.98 0.58 -6.96
CA CYS A 98 -1.98 -0.46 -7.01
C CYS A 98 -2.18 -1.03 -5.62
N PHE A 99 -3.44 -1.22 -5.24
CA PHE A 99 -3.80 -1.72 -3.92
C PHE A 99 -5.20 -2.34 -3.93
N ILE A 100 -5.48 -3.11 -2.88
CA ILE A 100 -6.84 -3.49 -2.53
C ILE A 100 -7.12 -3.12 -1.07
N ASN A 101 -8.29 -2.54 -0.79
CA ASN A 101 -8.65 -2.18 0.58
C ASN A 101 -10.14 -2.16 0.87
N HIS A 102 -10.49 -2.27 2.15
CA HIS A 102 -11.88 -2.30 2.63
C HIS A 102 -12.70 -3.45 2.01
N ILE A 103 -12.17 -4.67 2.10
CA ILE A 103 -12.71 -5.86 1.42
C ILE A 103 -12.93 -6.99 2.41
N ASP A 104 -14.14 -7.57 2.41
CA ASP A 104 -14.39 -8.87 3.01
C ASP A 104 -14.39 -9.97 1.92
N ILE A 105 -13.62 -11.03 2.15
CA ILE A 105 -13.44 -12.17 1.25
C ILE A 105 -13.93 -13.43 1.96
N ASN A 106 -15.05 -13.99 1.49
CA ASN A 106 -15.48 -15.33 1.89
C ASN A 106 -15.00 -16.35 0.87
N VAL A 107 -13.95 -17.09 1.23
CA VAL A 107 -13.28 -18.05 0.33
C VAL A 107 -14.13 -19.31 0.11
N GLN A 108 -14.94 -19.70 1.10
CA GLN A 108 -15.81 -20.88 1.01
C GLN A 108 -15.03 -22.14 0.59
N SER A 109 -15.37 -22.80 -0.53
CA SER A 109 -14.63 -23.98 -1.02
C SER A 109 -13.35 -23.63 -1.78
N GLY A 110 -13.09 -22.34 -2.04
CA GLY A 110 -11.96 -21.87 -2.82
C GLY A 110 -10.58 -22.15 -2.19
N MET A 111 -9.54 -22.00 -3.00
CA MET A 111 -8.17 -22.22 -2.57
C MET A 111 -7.70 -21.12 -1.60
N ALA A 112 -7.82 -19.87 -2.02
CA ALA A 112 -7.36 -18.72 -1.25
C ALA A 112 -8.13 -17.43 -1.53
N GLY A 113 -8.04 -16.46 -0.63
CA GLY A 113 -8.54 -15.12 -0.88
C GLY A 113 -7.66 -14.37 -1.88
N ILE A 114 -6.34 -14.43 -1.71
CA ILE A 114 -5.39 -13.68 -2.54
C ILE A 114 -4.29 -14.62 -3.03
N TYR A 115 -3.94 -14.51 -4.31
CA TYR A 115 -2.73 -15.09 -4.88
C TYR A 115 -1.79 -14.01 -5.36
N ASP A 116 -0.57 -14.02 -4.81
CA ASP A 116 0.51 -13.03 -4.96
C ASP A 116 0.08 -11.63 -4.53
N VAL A 117 0.78 -11.07 -3.54
CA VAL A 117 0.47 -9.74 -3.02
C VAL A 117 1.15 -8.63 -3.83
N GLY A 118 0.47 -7.47 -3.86
CA GLY A 118 1.05 -6.21 -4.29
C GLY A 118 1.91 -5.57 -3.20
N ASN A 119 2.30 -4.30 -3.36
CA ASN A 119 3.14 -3.62 -2.36
C ASN A 119 2.40 -3.22 -1.09
N GLU A 120 1.08 -3.00 -1.15
CA GLU A 120 0.26 -2.57 -0.02
C GLU A 120 -1.15 -3.16 -0.07
N MET A 121 -1.72 -3.44 1.10
CA MET A 121 -3.15 -3.66 1.30
C MET A 121 -3.61 -3.25 2.71
N GLU A 122 -4.91 -2.93 2.86
CA GLU A 122 -5.49 -2.42 4.11
C GLU A 122 -6.93 -2.90 4.34
N ASP A 123 -7.32 -3.14 5.60
CA ASP A 123 -8.70 -3.43 6.00
C ASP A 123 -9.31 -4.56 5.16
N ILE A 124 -8.65 -5.72 5.24
CA ILE A 124 -9.07 -6.93 4.56
C ILE A 124 -9.41 -8.00 5.57
N TYR A 125 -10.60 -8.58 5.43
CA TYR A 125 -11.02 -9.75 6.16
C TYR A 125 -11.11 -10.96 5.24
N ILE A 126 -10.42 -12.06 5.58
CA ILE A 126 -10.45 -13.31 4.82
C ILE A 126 -10.99 -14.45 5.67
N ASN A 127 -12.14 -14.98 5.26
CA ASN A 127 -12.90 -16.01 5.95
C ASN A 127 -12.90 -17.33 5.18
N GLY A 128 -12.43 -18.39 5.84
CA GLY A 128 -12.34 -19.75 5.30
C GLY A 128 -11.26 -19.92 4.23
N GLY A 129 -11.36 -21.02 3.49
CA GLY A 129 -10.39 -21.41 2.46
C GLY A 129 -9.26 -22.29 3.01
N LYS A 130 -8.46 -22.88 2.10
CA LYS A 130 -7.23 -23.57 2.52
C LYS A 130 -6.21 -22.59 3.05
N TYR A 131 -6.04 -21.48 2.33
CA TYR A 131 -5.21 -20.36 2.72
C TYR A 131 -5.97 -19.05 2.65
N GLY A 132 -5.52 -18.04 3.40
CA GLY A 132 -5.99 -16.67 3.21
C GLY A 132 -5.25 -16.03 2.04
N ILE A 133 -3.93 -16.11 2.09
CA ILE A 133 -3.00 -15.59 1.08
C ILE A 133 -2.03 -16.69 0.69
N ILE A 134 -1.79 -16.84 -0.60
CA ILE A 134 -0.64 -17.58 -1.13
C ILE A 134 0.17 -16.58 -1.93
N THR A 135 1.45 -16.42 -1.65
CA THR A 135 2.26 -15.40 -2.34
C THR A 135 3.68 -15.84 -2.62
N THR A 136 4.24 -15.22 -3.65
CA THR A 136 5.67 -15.19 -3.90
C THR A 136 6.17 -13.75 -3.79
N LYS A 137 7.43 -13.51 -4.16
CA LYS A 137 8.02 -12.18 -4.27
C LYS A 137 7.10 -11.23 -5.04
N CYS A 138 6.85 -10.06 -4.46
CA CYS A 138 6.07 -9.00 -5.10
C CYS A 138 6.63 -8.69 -6.49
N SER A 139 5.77 -8.26 -7.43
CA SER A 139 6.17 -8.03 -8.83
C SER A 139 7.46 -7.22 -8.98
N PRO A 140 7.61 -6.04 -8.34
CA PRO A 140 8.83 -5.25 -8.47
C PRO A 140 9.98 -5.69 -7.54
N GLY A 141 9.82 -6.77 -6.77
CA GLY A 141 10.80 -7.27 -5.80
C GLY A 141 10.92 -6.45 -4.51
N TRP A 142 10.02 -5.49 -4.30
CA TRP A 142 9.97 -4.67 -3.08
C TRP A 142 9.21 -5.38 -1.95
N PRO A 143 9.42 -4.96 -0.68
CA PRO A 143 8.63 -5.44 0.44
C PRO A 143 7.13 -5.15 0.27
N PHE A 144 6.35 -5.94 0.99
CA PHE A 144 4.91 -5.86 1.13
C PHE A 144 4.54 -5.31 2.52
N VAL A 145 3.53 -4.44 2.58
CA VAL A 145 2.90 -4.02 3.82
C VAL A 145 1.42 -4.39 3.83
N MET A 146 0.95 -4.95 4.94
CA MET A 146 -0.47 -5.19 5.21
C MET A 146 -0.86 -4.61 6.55
N VAL A 147 -1.96 -3.87 6.57
CA VAL A 147 -2.43 -3.15 7.76
C VAL A 147 -3.90 -3.46 8.03
N ASP A 148 -4.26 -3.61 9.31
CA ASP A 148 -5.65 -3.79 9.74
C ASP A 148 -6.32 -5.03 9.09
N THR A 149 -5.65 -6.18 9.12
CA THR A 149 -6.11 -7.40 8.43
C THR A 149 -6.64 -8.45 9.38
N ARG A 150 -7.59 -9.25 8.90
CA ARG A 150 -8.28 -10.26 9.70
C ARG A 150 -8.34 -11.60 8.95
N PHE A 151 -8.05 -12.68 9.66
CA PHE A 151 -8.05 -14.05 9.13
C PHE A 151 -8.85 -14.95 10.07
N PHE A 152 -9.78 -15.73 9.50
CA PHE A 152 -10.60 -16.64 10.28
C PHE A 152 -10.81 -17.97 9.55
N GLY A 153 -10.51 -19.08 10.22
CA GLY A 153 -10.96 -20.41 9.80
C GLY A 153 -10.24 -21.00 8.59
N GLN A 154 -9.01 -20.59 8.28
CA GLN A 154 -8.21 -21.25 7.24
C GLN A 154 -7.84 -22.67 7.65
N THR A 155 -8.05 -23.65 6.77
CA THR A 155 -7.86 -25.06 7.12
C THR A 155 -6.40 -25.52 7.09
N VAL A 156 -5.49 -24.75 6.46
CA VAL A 156 -4.05 -25.08 6.39
C VAL A 156 -3.20 -23.99 7.02
N GLY A 157 -3.38 -22.73 6.60
CA GLY A 157 -2.66 -21.60 7.20
C GLY A 157 -3.17 -20.26 6.68
N ALA A 158 -2.98 -19.17 7.41
CA ALA A 158 -3.44 -17.86 6.95
C ALA A 158 -2.64 -17.37 5.74
N ILE A 159 -1.32 -17.55 5.75
CA ILE A 159 -0.40 -17.09 4.71
C ILE A 159 0.58 -18.20 4.34
N LYS A 160 0.69 -18.49 3.05
CA LYS A 160 1.77 -19.29 2.46
C LYS A 160 2.68 -18.40 1.61
N THR A 161 4.00 -18.46 1.78
CA THR A 161 4.90 -17.48 1.17
C THR A 161 6.23 -18.02 0.60
N ARG A 162 6.76 -17.29 -0.40
CA ARG A 162 8.13 -17.34 -0.92
C ARG A 162 8.69 -15.92 -1.12
N GLU A 163 9.51 -15.43 -0.20
CA GLU A 163 10.26 -14.16 -0.32
C GLU A 163 9.41 -12.90 -0.60
N ALA A 164 8.23 -12.77 0.01
CA ALA A 164 7.39 -11.60 -0.20
C ALA A 164 7.90 -10.35 0.55
N GLY A 165 8.60 -10.54 1.68
CA GLY A 165 9.11 -9.47 2.52
C GLY A 165 8.02 -8.68 3.24
N PHE A 166 7.51 -9.21 4.36
CA PHE A 166 6.32 -8.71 5.04
C PHE A 166 6.59 -7.62 6.08
N ASN A 167 5.68 -6.64 6.11
CA ASN A 167 5.43 -5.73 7.22
C ASN A 167 3.95 -5.83 7.60
N ILE A 168 3.66 -6.48 8.72
CA ILE A 168 2.32 -6.85 9.15
C ILE A 168 1.96 -6.01 10.38
N ILE A 169 0.92 -5.19 10.28
CA ILE A 169 0.57 -4.24 11.33
C ILE A 169 -0.91 -4.44 11.68
N ARG A 170 -1.20 -4.66 12.97
CA ARG A 170 -2.58 -4.81 13.50
C ARG A 170 -3.38 -5.90 12.80
N THR A 171 -2.82 -7.11 12.77
CA THR A 171 -3.52 -8.29 12.26
C THR A 171 -4.21 -9.04 13.38
N HIS A 172 -5.40 -9.56 13.11
CA HIS A 172 -6.07 -10.55 13.96
C HIS A 172 -6.23 -11.85 13.20
N CYS A 173 -5.72 -12.95 13.75
CA CYS A 173 -5.83 -14.26 13.11
C CYS A 173 -6.31 -15.29 14.13
N VAL A 174 -7.39 -15.98 13.80
CA VAL A 174 -8.10 -16.88 14.72
C VAL A 174 -8.47 -18.18 14.02
N ASN A 175 -8.35 -19.30 14.75
CA ASN A 175 -8.81 -20.62 14.32
C ASN A 175 -8.16 -21.04 12.99
N THR A 176 -6.83 -21.07 12.97
CA THR A 176 -6.00 -21.52 11.86
C THR A 176 -4.90 -22.43 12.40
N ALA A 177 -4.37 -23.38 11.63
CA ALA A 177 -3.24 -24.17 12.11
C ALA A 177 -1.96 -23.31 12.20
N LYS A 178 -1.74 -22.44 11.20
CA LYS A 178 -0.56 -21.57 11.10
C LYS A 178 -0.93 -20.15 10.70
N PHE A 179 -0.21 -19.13 11.20
CA PHE A 179 -0.35 -17.79 10.63
C PHE A 179 0.50 -17.63 9.35
N ILE A 180 1.82 -17.82 9.42
CA ILE A 180 2.71 -17.82 8.25
C ILE A 180 3.35 -19.20 8.08
N GLU A 181 3.31 -19.71 6.86
CA GLU A 181 4.06 -20.87 6.39
C GLU A 181 4.99 -20.46 5.25
N VAL A 182 6.29 -20.65 5.48
CA VAL A 182 7.32 -20.47 4.45
C VAL A 182 7.55 -21.81 3.75
N ASP A 183 7.58 -21.78 2.42
CA ASP A 183 7.90 -22.96 1.62
C ASP A 183 9.31 -23.48 1.92
N ASP A 184 9.50 -24.78 1.75
CA ASP A 184 10.83 -25.40 1.89
C ASP A 184 11.82 -24.76 0.92
N ASP A 185 13.07 -24.65 1.35
CA ASP A 185 14.18 -24.05 0.59
C ASP A 185 14.05 -22.54 0.27
N TYR A 186 13.09 -21.83 0.89
CA TYR A 186 12.98 -20.37 0.79
C TYR A 186 13.21 -19.68 2.15
N PHE A 187 13.83 -18.50 2.10
CA PHE A 187 13.91 -17.60 3.24
C PHE A 187 12.72 -16.63 3.23
N GLU A 188 12.48 -15.96 4.36
CA GLU A 188 11.53 -14.86 4.42
C GLU A 188 12.00 -13.74 5.35
N LYS A 189 11.54 -12.52 5.06
CA LYS A 189 11.70 -11.35 5.93
C LYS A 189 10.33 -11.00 6.49
N ILE A 190 10.17 -11.11 7.80
CA ILE A 190 8.88 -10.99 8.47
C ILE A 190 9.00 -9.96 9.59
N TYR A 191 8.26 -8.87 9.48
CA TYR A 191 8.00 -7.93 10.56
C TYR A 191 6.51 -8.00 10.95
N ILE A 192 6.21 -8.20 12.23
CA ILE A 192 4.83 -8.21 12.76
C ILE A 192 4.76 -7.28 13.95
N GLU A 193 3.79 -6.38 13.95
CA GLU A 193 3.57 -5.42 15.02
C GLU A 193 2.10 -5.29 15.40
N ASN A 194 1.84 -5.21 16.71
CA ASN A 194 0.54 -4.84 17.28
C ASN A 194 -0.60 -5.81 16.87
N SER A 195 -0.30 -7.11 16.75
CA SER A 195 -1.24 -8.14 16.25
C SER A 195 -1.73 -9.08 17.36
N VAL A 196 -2.82 -9.79 17.09
CA VAL A 196 -3.44 -10.77 17.97
C VAL A 196 -3.59 -12.12 17.24
N PHE A 197 -3.18 -13.20 17.90
CA PHE A 197 -3.22 -14.56 17.38
C PHE A 197 -3.96 -15.47 18.37
N GLU A 198 -5.01 -16.16 17.92
CA GLU A 198 -5.82 -17.03 18.77
C GLU A 198 -6.08 -18.40 18.15
N ASP A 199 -6.17 -19.42 19.00
CA ASP A 199 -6.60 -20.78 18.64
C ASP A 199 -5.81 -21.34 17.44
N MET A 200 -4.50 -21.49 17.62
CA MET A 200 -3.61 -21.97 16.56
C MET A 200 -2.42 -22.79 17.07
N ASN A 201 -1.93 -23.70 16.23
CA ASN A 201 -0.80 -24.55 16.58
C ASN A 201 0.51 -23.73 16.55
N CYS A 202 0.72 -22.92 15.52
CA CYS A 202 1.96 -22.16 15.39
C CYS A 202 1.73 -20.80 14.72
N ILE A 203 2.39 -19.74 15.18
CA ILE A 203 2.33 -18.46 14.44
C ILE A 203 3.20 -18.56 13.19
N LEU A 204 4.48 -18.93 13.35
CA LEU A 204 5.49 -18.85 12.29
C LEU A 204 6.10 -20.23 12.00
N ASN A 205 5.78 -20.82 10.86
CA ASN A 205 6.45 -22.01 10.36
C ASN A 205 7.48 -21.62 9.30
N VAL A 206 8.74 -21.47 9.71
CA VAL A 206 9.80 -20.80 8.94
C VAL A 206 10.83 -21.81 8.43
N ALA A 207 11.23 -21.68 7.17
CA ALA A 207 12.33 -22.44 6.58
C ALA A 207 13.65 -21.64 6.62
N MET A 208 14.77 -22.33 6.41
CA MET A 208 16.11 -21.75 6.26
C MET A 208 16.55 -20.85 7.43
N ASP A 209 16.40 -21.30 8.67
CA ASP A 209 16.71 -20.53 9.88
C ASP A 209 18.19 -20.17 10.06
N ASN A 210 19.10 -20.87 9.38
CA ASN A 210 20.53 -20.54 9.34
C ASN A 210 20.93 -19.64 8.14
N ASN A 211 19.96 -19.23 7.31
CA ASN A 211 20.23 -18.33 6.18
C ASN A 211 20.29 -16.88 6.67
N SER A 212 21.35 -16.16 6.30
CA SER A 212 21.52 -14.74 6.67
C SER A 212 20.39 -13.81 6.22
N LEU A 213 19.61 -14.20 5.20
CA LEU A 213 18.46 -13.47 4.67
C LEU A 213 17.15 -13.75 5.42
N THR A 214 17.08 -14.82 6.23
CA THR A 214 15.94 -15.11 7.09
C THR A 214 15.94 -14.13 8.26
N GLN A 215 14.89 -13.31 8.34
CA GLN A 215 14.77 -12.25 9.34
C GLN A 215 13.35 -12.25 9.88
N VAL A 216 13.20 -12.41 11.20
CA VAL A 216 11.92 -12.41 11.88
C VAL A 216 11.95 -11.40 13.02
N TYR A 217 10.97 -10.53 13.05
CA TYR A 217 10.78 -9.55 14.11
C TYR A 217 9.29 -9.48 14.49
N VAL A 218 8.96 -9.85 15.72
CA VAL A 218 7.60 -9.76 16.26
C VAL A 218 7.60 -8.80 17.44
N LYS A 219 6.73 -7.80 17.41
CA LYS A 219 6.68 -6.72 18.40
C LYS A 219 5.27 -6.49 18.89
N ASN A 220 5.12 -6.39 20.21
CA ASN A 220 3.83 -6.12 20.84
C ASN A 220 2.69 -7.01 20.31
N CYS A 221 2.91 -8.32 20.13
CA CYS A 221 1.86 -9.22 19.67
C CYS A 221 1.27 -10.00 20.85
N GLN A 222 -0.03 -10.29 20.81
CA GLN A 222 -0.73 -10.98 21.89
C GLN A 222 -1.23 -12.33 21.43
N LEU A 223 -1.09 -13.33 22.29
CA LEU A 223 -1.41 -14.72 22.00
C LEU A 223 -2.48 -15.22 22.96
N LYS A 224 -3.37 -16.09 22.47
CA LYS A 224 -4.30 -16.85 23.30
C LYS A 224 -4.55 -18.23 22.71
N ALA A 225 -4.39 -19.28 23.51
CA ALA A 225 -4.52 -20.66 23.03
C ALA A 225 -3.63 -20.93 21.79
N VAL A 226 -2.38 -20.47 21.85
CA VAL A 226 -1.35 -20.69 20.82
C VAL A 226 -0.32 -21.67 21.36
N GLU A 227 0.00 -22.75 20.64
CA GLU A 227 0.96 -23.75 21.12
C GLU A 227 2.41 -23.31 20.90
N ASN A 228 2.75 -22.88 19.68
CA ASN A 228 4.11 -22.49 19.28
C ASN A 228 4.17 -21.05 18.74
N VAL A 229 5.21 -20.31 19.13
CA VAL A 229 5.52 -19.00 18.55
C VAL A 229 6.17 -19.19 17.18
N VAL A 230 7.14 -20.11 17.10
CA VAL A 230 7.83 -20.43 15.84
C VAL A 230 8.23 -21.91 15.81
N GLU A 231 8.15 -22.48 14.61
CA GLU A 231 8.70 -23.78 14.25
C GLU A 231 9.64 -23.58 13.06
N TYR A 232 10.89 -24.03 13.19
CA TYR A 232 11.89 -23.96 12.13
C TYR A 232 11.99 -25.28 11.40
N LYS A 233 11.51 -25.32 10.16
CA LYS A 233 11.43 -26.54 9.34
C LYS A 233 12.80 -27.18 9.11
N SER A 234 13.81 -26.35 8.86
CA SER A 234 15.15 -26.81 8.47
C SER A 234 15.95 -27.42 9.62
N SER A 235 15.88 -26.84 10.82
CA SER A 235 16.59 -27.33 12.00
C SER A 235 15.75 -28.22 12.92
N GLY A 236 14.42 -28.19 12.77
CA GLY A 236 13.47 -28.81 13.69
C GLY A 236 13.33 -28.06 15.02
N ARG A 237 13.99 -26.91 15.19
CA ARG A 237 13.92 -26.10 16.42
C ARG A 237 12.52 -25.49 16.57
N GLN A 238 12.02 -25.45 17.80
CA GLN A 238 10.72 -24.86 18.12
C GLN A 238 10.84 -23.92 19.32
N ILE A 239 10.00 -22.89 19.36
CA ILE A 239 9.80 -22.03 20.53
C ILE A 239 8.34 -22.12 20.92
N ALA A 240 8.07 -22.86 22.00
CA ALA A 240 6.74 -23.02 22.56
C ALA A 240 6.25 -21.72 23.23
N ASN A 241 4.93 -21.56 23.24
CA ASN A 241 4.26 -20.61 24.10
C ASN A 241 3.84 -21.31 25.40
N GLU A 242 4.47 -20.94 26.51
CA GLU A 242 4.26 -21.62 27.80
C GLU A 242 3.04 -21.08 28.58
N ASP A 243 2.44 -19.99 28.11
CA ASP A 243 1.30 -19.35 28.75
C ASP A 243 0.03 -19.58 27.91
N TYR A 244 -1.13 -19.81 28.54
CA TYR A 244 -2.40 -19.84 27.79
C TYR A 244 -2.67 -18.49 27.09
N GLN A 245 -2.32 -17.38 27.75
CA GLN A 245 -2.39 -16.03 27.20
C GLN A 245 -1.13 -15.24 27.55
N CYS A 246 -0.49 -14.62 26.56
CA CYS A 246 0.68 -13.80 26.78
C CYS A 246 0.78 -12.63 25.80
N ILE A 247 1.71 -11.72 26.10
CA ILE A 247 2.22 -10.74 25.15
C ILE A 247 3.67 -11.09 24.79
N ILE A 248 3.95 -11.23 23.50
CA ILE A 248 5.29 -11.13 22.94
C ILE A 248 5.59 -9.65 22.80
N LYS A 249 6.33 -9.10 23.76
CA LYS A 249 6.77 -7.71 23.69
C LYS A 249 7.79 -7.54 22.56
N LYS A 250 8.68 -8.53 22.40
CA LYS A 250 9.72 -8.55 21.37
C LYS A 250 10.14 -10.00 21.09
N TYR A 251 10.25 -10.36 19.81
CA TYR A 251 10.95 -11.54 19.34
C TYR A 251 11.83 -11.15 18.15
N ILE A 252 13.09 -11.56 18.17
CA ILE A 252 14.04 -11.40 17.06
C ILE A 252 14.59 -12.77 16.71
N HIS A 253 14.67 -13.05 15.42
CA HIS A 253 15.55 -14.06 14.86
C HIS A 253 16.19 -13.54 13.56
N GLY A 254 17.49 -13.78 13.38
CA GLY A 254 18.22 -13.47 12.16
C GLY A 254 19.59 -12.85 12.45
N THR A 255 20.26 -12.41 11.38
CA THR A 255 21.54 -11.70 11.48
C THR A 255 21.39 -10.37 12.22
N THR A 256 22.04 -10.24 13.38
CA THR A 256 22.07 -9.01 14.19
C THR A 256 23.48 -8.43 14.29
N VAL A 257 23.56 -7.12 14.56
CA VAL A 257 24.80 -6.37 14.86
C VAL A 257 24.45 -5.36 15.95
N SER A 258 25.39 -5.11 16.86
CA SER A 258 25.26 -4.09 17.91
C SER A 258 26.62 -3.46 18.25
N ASP A 259 26.62 -2.33 18.96
CA ASP A 259 27.87 -1.68 19.43
C ASP A 259 28.70 -2.57 20.37
N ILE A 260 28.09 -3.59 20.98
CA ILE A 260 28.77 -4.56 21.85
C ILE A 260 29.26 -5.76 21.04
N TYR A 261 28.47 -6.19 20.06
CA TYR A 261 28.74 -7.33 19.18
C TYR A 261 28.75 -6.87 17.73
N HIS A 262 29.92 -6.39 17.29
CA HIS A 262 30.12 -5.82 15.96
C HIS A 262 30.11 -6.88 14.84
N ASP A 263 30.42 -8.13 15.17
CA ASP A 263 30.39 -9.23 14.22
C ASP A 263 28.96 -9.68 13.94
N LYS A 264 28.66 -9.96 12.67
CA LYS A 264 27.35 -10.49 12.24
C LYS A 264 27.13 -11.87 12.84
N GLN A 265 26.07 -12.02 13.63
CA GLN A 265 25.69 -13.30 14.22
C GLN A 265 24.19 -13.53 14.08
N ILE A 266 23.80 -14.78 13.78
CA ILE A 266 22.39 -15.18 13.88
C ILE A 266 22.07 -15.27 15.38
N HIS A 267 21.06 -14.53 15.80
CA HIS A 267 20.69 -14.42 17.20
C HIS A 267 19.17 -14.52 17.38
N ASP A 268 18.76 -15.26 18.40
CA ASP A 268 17.38 -15.37 18.84
C ASP A 268 17.21 -14.65 20.18
N GLN A 269 16.23 -13.75 20.26
CA GLN A 269 15.86 -13.07 21.51
C GLN A 269 14.34 -12.99 21.63
N ILE A 270 13.77 -13.56 22.68
CA ILE A 270 12.35 -13.43 23.00
C ILE A 270 12.16 -12.76 24.37
N TYR A 271 11.26 -11.78 24.43
CA TYR A 271 10.74 -11.19 25.66
C TYR A 271 9.22 -11.28 25.65
N ARG A 272 8.68 -12.15 26.51
CA ARG A 272 7.25 -12.38 26.68
C ARG A 272 6.89 -12.48 28.16
N TYR A 273 5.62 -12.25 28.47
CA TYR A 273 5.06 -12.48 29.81
C TYR A 273 3.56 -12.72 29.73
N ALA A 274 3.04 -13.49 30.68
CA ALA A 274 1.60 -13.76 30.83
C ALA A 274 0.81 -12.45 30.95
N LYS A 275 -0.26 -12.33 30.16
CA LYS A 275 -1.16 -11.18 30.15
C LYS A 275 -2.44 -11.54 29.41
N ASP A 276 -3.58 -11.08 29.91
CA ASP A 276 -4.84 -11.18 29.18
C ASP A 276 -4.79 -10.40 27.86
N VAL A 277 -5.49 -10.93 26.85
CA VAL A 277 -5.56 -10.27 25.54
C VAL A 277 -6.31 -8.94 25.62
N ASP A 278 -5.64 -7.88 25.16
CA ASP A 278 -6.17 -6.54 25.00
C ASP A 278 -6.33 -6.20 23.52
N TYR A 279 -7.56 -6.36 23.01
CA TYR A 279 -7.91 -6.10 21.61
C TYR A 279 -7.79 -4.63 21.19
N ARG A 280 -7.60 -3.68 22.12
CA ARG A 280 -7.37 -2.26 21.77
C ARG A 280 -6.09 -2.08 20.96
N ILE A 281 -5.17 -3.05 20.99
CA ILE A 281 -3.97 -3.04 20.17
C ILE A 281 -4.26 -3.08 18.66
N LEU A 282 -5.41 -3.63 18.27
CA LEU A 282 -5.89 -3.69 16.89
C LEU A 282 -6.60 -2.39 16.46
N LYS A 283 -6.71 -1.39 17.34
CA LYS A 283 -7.33 -0.12 16.99
C LYS A 283 -6.50 0.58 15.92
N THR A 284 -7.12 0.86 14.77
CA THR A 284 -6.46 1.58 13.68
C THR A 284 -6.05 3.00 14.10
N ASP A 285 -4.88 3.41 13.62
CA ASP A 285 -4.38 4.80 13.65
C ASP A 285 -4.54 5.50 12.29
N ILE A 286 -5.11 4.80 11.29
CA ILE A 286 -5.44 5.37 9.99
C ILE A 286 -6.65 6.28 10.16
N GLN A 287 -6.51 7.52 9.70
CA GLN A 287 -7.55 8.53 9.83
C GLN A 287 -8.62 8.30 8.75
N PRO A 288 -9.91 8.34 9.10
CA PRO A 288 -10.94 8.35 8.08
C PRO A 288 -10.88 9.67 7.29
N LEU A 289 -11.30 9.59 6.02
CA LEU A 289 -11.58 10.79 5.25
C LEU A 289 -12.77 11.54 5.86
N PRO A 290 -12.86 12.88 5.70
CA PRO A 290 -14.04 13.63 6.12
C PRO A 290 -15.32 13.09 5.46
N ASP A 291 -16.48 13.29 6.08
CA ASP A 291 -17.77 12.90 5.52
C ASP A 291 -17.94 13.48 4.11
N MET A 292 -18.21 12.62 3.13
CA MET A 292 -18.32 12.97 1.72
C MET A 292 -19.39 14.04 1.45
N LEU A 293 -20.44 14.13 2.30
CA LEU A 293 -21.46 15.19 2.20
C LEU A 293 -20.91 16.60 2.49
N THR A 294 -19.73 16.71 3.11
CA THR A 294 -19.07 17.98 3.42
C THR A 294 -18.11 18.44 2.32
N TRP A 295 -17.87 17.62 1.30
CA TRP A 295 -16.88 17.91 0.27
C TRP A 295 -17.44 18.90 -0.73
N VAL A 296 -16.63 19.87 -1.14
CA VAL A 296 -16.92 20.71 -2.29
C VAL A 296 -16.15 20.24 -3.52
N ASN A 297 -16.79 20.19 -4.68
CA ASN A 297 -16.12 19.90 -5.93
C ASN A 297 -15.33 21.13 -6.40
N ALA A 298 -14.02 20.97 -6.61
CA ALA A 298 -13.12 22.03 -7.05
C ALA A 298 -13.62 22.78 -8.30
N LYS A 299 -14.26 22.07 -9.26
CA LYS A 299 -14.78 22.68 -10.49
C LYS A 299 -16.01 23.55 -10.25
N GLU A 300 -16.82 23.24 -9.25
CA GLU A 300 -18.00 24.03 -8.87
C GLU A 300 -17.62 25.35 -8.20
N VAL A 301 -16.43 25.42 -7.59
CA VAL A 301 -15.89 26.62 -6.95
C VAL A 301 -14.86 27.35 -7.82
N GLY A 302 -14.81 27.04 -9.12
CA GLY A 302 -14.15 27.85 -10.14
C GLY A 302 -12.79 27.35 -10.63
N LEU A 303 -12.22 26.29 -10.05
CA LEU A 303 -10.99 25.68 -10.58
C LEU A 303 -11.29 24.98 -11.91
N LYS A 304 -10.44 25.17 -12.92
CA LYS A 304 -10.65 24.57 -14.25
C LYS A 304 -10.07 23.18 -14.38
N GLY A 305 -8.84 22.97 -13.90
CA GLY A 305 -8.14 21.69 -14.04
C GLY A 305 -7.91 21.27 -15.50
N ASP A 306 -7.75 22.25 -16.39
CA ASP A 306 -7.63 22.07 -17.85
C ASP A 306 -6.16 21.98 -18.34
N GLY A 307 -5.19 22.03 -17.43
CA GLY A 307 -3.76 22.00 -17.72
C GLY A 307 -3.18 23.32 -18.24
N VAL A 308 -3.98 24.39 -18.32
CA VAL A 308 -3.57 25.69 -18.90
C VAL A 308 -3.90 26.86 -17.98
N THR A 309 -5.12 26.90 -17.45
CA THR A 309 -5.62 27.96 -16.59
C THR A 309 -4.89 27.95 -15.23
N ASP A 310 -4.45 29.12 -14.78
CA ASP A 310 -3.87 29.28 -13.45
C ASP A 310 -4.98 29.33 -12.39
N ASP A 311 -5.15 28.22 -11.66
CA ASP A 311 -6.19 27.99 -10.67
C ASP A 311 -5.81 28.53 -9.27
N THR A 312 -4.68 29.25 -9.13
CA THR A 312 -4.15 29.70 -7.84
C THR A 312 -5.13 30.54 -7.03
N GLN A 313 -5.81 31.50 -7.67
CA GLN A 313 -6.72 32.38 -6.94
C GLN A 313 -8.00 31.65 -6.52
N ALA A 314 -8.57 30.84 -7.42
CA ALA A 314 -9.76 30.04 -7.13
C ALA A 314 -9.50 29.05 -5.98
N LEU A 315 -8.33 28.40 -5.94
CA LEU A 315 -7.98 27.50 -4.85
C LEU A 315 -7.80 28.23 -3.52
N LYS A 316 -7.17 29.41 -3.49
CA LYS A 316 -7.04 30.21 -2.27
C LYS A 316 -8.41 30.58 -1.71
N GLU A 317 -9.34 31.00 -2.56
CA GLU A 317 -10.71 31.32 -2.15
C GLU A 317 -11.48 30.09 -1.67
N ALA A 318 -11.26 28.93 -2.29
CA ALA A 318 -11.88 27.68 -1.87
C ALA A 318 -11.37 27.24 -0.49
N ILE A 319 -10.05 27.28 -0.24
CA ILE A 319 -9.46 26.92 1.07
C ILE A 319 -9.97 27.85 2.18
N GLU A 320 -10.23 29.12 1.88
CA GLU A 320 -10.79 30.02 2.89
C GLU A 320 -12.21 29.64 3.32
N LYS A 321 -13.02 29.09 2.39
CA LYS A 321 -14.45 28.81 2.57
C LYS A 321 -14.76 27.37 2.98
N TYR A 322 -13.94 26.41 2.55
CA TYR A 322 -14.24 24.98 2.67
C TYR A 322 -13.07 24.23 3.31
N GLU A 323 -13.39 23.31 4.22
CA GLU A 323 -12.38 22.43 4.81
C GLU A 323 -11.98 21.31 3.85
N THR A 324 -12.93 20.73 3.10
CA THR A 324 -12.65 19.59 2.21
C THR A 324 -12.93 19.93 0.75
N ILE A 325 -11.89 19.83 -0.08
CA ILE A 325 -11.97 20.10 -1.51
C ILE A 325 -11.65 18.80 -2.26
N TYR A 326 -12.65 18.32 -3.01
CA TYR A 326 -12.49 17.20 -3.93
C TYR A 326 -12.06 17.73 -5.30
N PHE A 327 -10.99 17.19 -5.85
CA PHE A 327 -10.47 17.47 -7.17
C PHE A 327 -10.88 16.36 -8.14
N PRO A 328 -11.83 16.62 -9.06
CA PRO A 328 -12.06 15.71 -10.17
C PRO A 328 -10.79 15.57 -11.04
N GLN A 329 -10.74 14.52 -11.85
CA GLN A 329 -9.69 14.32 -12.85
C GLN A 329 -9.42 15.61 -13.64
N GLY A 330 -8.13 15.95 -13.72
CA GLY A 330 -7.65 17.21 -14.29
C GLY A 330 -6.22 17.54 -13.92
N GLU A 331 -5.68 18.52 -14.61
CA GLU A 331 -4.37 19.11 -14.36
C GLU A 331 -4.58 20.55 -13.89
N TYR A 332 -4.34 20.80 -12.61
CA TYR A 332 -4.59 22.08 -11.99
C TYR A 332 -3.28 22.85 -11.89
N ILE A 333 -3.15 23.93 -12.66
CA ILE A 333 -1.91 24.72 -12.73
C ILE A 333 -1.92 25.79 -11.65
N PHE A 334 -0.81 25.94 -10.95
CA PHE A 334 -0.63 26.94 -9.90
C PHE A 334 0.69 27.69 -10.07
N SER A 335 0.73 28.97 -9.70
CA SER A 335 1.94 29.81 -9.79
C SER A 335 2.47 30.28 -8.43
N ASP A 336 1.81 29.90 -7.33
CA ASP A 336 2.23 30.23 -5.96
C ASP A 336 2.02 29.05 -4.99
N THR A 337 2.51 29.19 -3.77
CA THR A 337 2.31 28.23 -2.69
C THR A 337 0.82 28.06 -2.37
N ILE A 338 0.39 26.80 -2.28
CA ILE A 338 -0.88 26.35 -1.73
C ILE A 338 -0.72 26.24 -0.22
N LYS A 339 -1.22 27.23 0.53
CA LYS A 339 -1.18 27.23 2.00
C LYS A 339 -2.48 26.66 2.54
N LEU A 340 -2.39 25.57 3.29
CA LEU A 340 -3.54 24.93 3.90
C LEU A 340 -3.87 25.55 5.26
N LYS A 341 -5.17 25.65 5.57
CA LYS A 341 -5.65 25.98 6.92
C LYS A 341 -5.68 24.71 7.76
N GLU A 342 -5.94 24.86 9.05
CA GLU A 342 -6.25 23.71 9.89
C GLU A 342 -7.51 23.01 9.36
N ASN A 343 -7.54 21.68 9.47
CA ASN A 343 -8.56 20.76 8.97
C ASN A 343 -8.72 20.70 7.45
N THR A 344 -7.95 21.48 6.67
CA THR A 344 -8.03 21.41 5.21
C THR A 344 -7.65 20.01 4.70
N SER A 345 -8.51 19.44 3.88
CA SER A 345 -8.37 18.14 3.23
C SER A 345 -8.46 18.32 1.72
N LEU A 346 -7.41 17.92 0.98
CA LEU A 346 -7.44 17.88 -0.48
C LEU A 346 -7.53 16.41 -0.91
N ILE A 347 -8.56 16.09 -1.70
CA ILE A 347 -8.90 14.71 -2.06
C ILE A 347 -9.00 14.61 -3.58
N GLY A 348 -8.29 13.66 -4.18
CA GLY A 348 -8.43 13.26 -5.57
C GLY A 348 -8.78 11.77 -5.68
N MET A 349 -9.02 11.31 -6.91
CA MET A 349 -9.39 9.91 -7.16
C MET A 349 -8.19 9.01 -7.46
N SER A 350 -7.15 9.56 -8.07
CA SER A 350 -5.94 8.83 -8.46
C SER A 350 -4.83 9.83 -8.80
N PRO A 351 -3.58 9.59 -8.35
CA PRO A 351 -2.50 10.55 -8.55
C PRO A 351 -2.13 10.75 -10.02
N VAL A 352 -2.34 9.75 -10.89
CA VAL A 352 -2.01 9.87 -12.33
C VAL A 352 -3.03 10.71 -13.10
N SER A 353 -4.29 10.72 -12.67
CA SER A 353 -5.37 11.44 -13.35
C SER A 353 -5.69 12.80 -12.72
N THR A 354 -5.30 13.03 -11.46
CA THR A 354 -5.58 14.26 -10.72
C THR A 354 -4.27 14.87 -10.22
N GLN A 355 -3.76 15.89 -10.92
CA GLN A 355 -2.45 16.48 -10.62
C GLN A 355 -2.56 17.95 -10.23
N LEU A 356 -1.90 18.32 -9.14
CA LEU A 356 -1.60 19.69 -8.75
C LEU A 356 -0.21 20.03 -9.29
N ILE A 357 -0.13 20.99 -10.20
CA ILE A 357 1.07 21.27 -10.98
C ILE A 357 1.55 22.69 -10.71
N LEU A 358 2.77 22.83 -10.21
CA LEU A 358 3.45 24.11 -10.16
C LEU A 358 3.90 24.49 -11.57
N LYS A 359 3.46 25.64 -12.04
CA LYS A 359 3.83 26.21 -13.34
C LYS A 359 5.36 26.36 -13.43
N GLU A 360 5.92 25.94 -14.56
CA GLU A 360 7.35 26.05 -14.84
C GLU A 360 7.83 27.51 -14.81
N ASN A 361 8.99 27.75 -14.19
CA ASN A 361 9.56 29.10 -13.98
C ASN A 361 8.62 30.08 -13.26
N SER A 362 7.85 29.59 -12.30
CA SER A 362 7.08 30.48 -11.43
C SER A 362 8.04 31.39 -10.67
N GLU A 363 7.94 32.71 -10.85
CA GLU A 363 8.93 33.71 -10.40
C GLU A 363 9.35 33.55 -8.93
N LYS A 364 8.40 33.19 -8.05
CA LYS A 364 8.67 33.01 -6.62
C LYS A 364 9.48 31.75 -6.29
N PHE A 365 9.59 30.80 -7.22
CA PHE A 365 10.27 29.51 -7.09
C PHE A 365 11.58 29.44 -7.90
N THR A 366 11.96 30.51 -8.59
CA THR A 366 13.22 30.61 -9.34
C THR A 366 14.29 31.39 -8.55
N GLY A 367 15.51 31.39 -9.10
CA GLY A 367 16.67 32.05 -8.51
C GLY A 367 17.32 31.25 -7.37
N PHE A 368 18.39 31.79 -6.80
CA PHE A 368 19.05 31.21 -5.65
C PHE A 368 18.29 31.55 -4.36
N GLY A 369 18.15 30.58 -3.47
CA GLY A 369 17.55 30.81 -2.17
C GLY A 369 17.07 29.56 -1.48
N LYS A 370 16.49 29.76 -0.30
CA LYS A 370 15.90 28.70 0.51
C LYS A 370 14.71 28.06 -0.20
N ALA A 371 14.44 26.81 0.17
CA ALA A 371 13.26 26.07 -0.22
C ALA A 371 11.98 26.90 -0.01
N LYS A 372 11.09 26.85 -1.00
CA LYS A 372 9.74 27.38 -0.97
C LYS A 372 8.80 26.21 -1.23
N ALA A 373 7.92 25.97 -0.28
CA ALA A 373 6.91 24.94 -0.37
C ALA A 373 5.96 25.23 -1.53
N PHE A 374 5.66 24.22 -2.34
CA PHE A 374 4.56 24.26 -3.28
C PHE A 374 3.25 24.03 -2.53
N ILE A 375 3.17 22.98 -1.70
CA ILE A 375 2.08 22.80 -0.72
C ILE A 375 2.66 22.97 0.68
N GLU A 376 2.10 23.88 1.48
CA GLU A 376 2.47 24.11 2.88
C GLU A 376 1.28 23.79 3.78
N THR A 377 1.41 22.76 4.61
CA THR A 377 0.34 22.37 5.52
C THR A 377 0.32 23.23 6.79
N SER A 378 -0.81 23.24 7.51
CA SER A 378 -0.89 23.88 8.83
C SER A 378 -0.17 23.05 9.90
N LYS A 379 -0.10 23.56 11.14
CA LYS A 379 0.30 22.76 12.31
C LYS A 379 -0.83 21.92 12.90
N GLY A 380 -2.08 22.19 12.49
CA GLY A 380 -3.25 21.43 12.86
C GLY A 380 -3.34 20.11 12.09
N ARG A 381 -4.55 19.62 11.92
CA ARG A 381 -4.82 18.42 11.11
C ARG A 381 -4.92 18.78 9.63
N ASN A 382 -4.31 18.01 8.74
CA ASN A 382 -4.55 18.10 7.30
C ASN A 382 -4.63 16.72 6.65
N ILE A 383 -5.29 16.62 5.49
CA ILE A 383 -5.34 15.40 4.69
C ILE A 383 -4.95 15.70 3.24
N LEU A 384 -4.08 14.86 2.66
CA LEU A 384 -3.86 14.77 1.22
C LEU A 384 -4.09 13.33 0.77
N PHE A 385 -5.06 13.11 -0.12
CA PHE A 385 -5.45 11.77 -0.55
C PHE A 385 -5.62 11.68 -2.07
N GLY A 386 -5.00 10.70 -2.73
CA GLY A 386 -5.29 10.38 -4.13
C GLY A 386 -4.86 11.45 -5.15
N LEU A 387 -3.75 12.15 -4.89
CA LEU A 387 -3.31 13.33 -5.64
C LEU A 387 -1.89 13.19 -6.18
N GLY A 388 -1.68 13.68 -7.39
CA GLY A 388 -0.35 13.92 -7.94
C GLY A 388 0.16 15.31 -7.57
N VAL A 389 1.39 15.40 -7.10
CA VAL A 389 2.10 16.66 -6.84
C VAL A 389 3.23 16.79 -7.85
N ASN A 390 3.18 17.79 -8.72
CA ASN A 390 4.17 18.02 -9.75
C ASN A 390 4.78 19.41 -9.60
N THR A 391 6.06 19.49 -9.27
CA THR A 391 6.77 20.77 -9.08
C THR A 391 7.36 21.34 -10.37
N GLY A 392 7.16 20.67 -11.52
CA GLY A 392 7.88 20.96 -12.76
C GLY A 392 9.37 20.62 -12.65
N GLY A 393 10.13 20.78 -13.73
CA GLY A 393 11.58 20.56 -13.77
C GLY A 393 12.42 21.83 -13.66
N ARG A 394 11.80 23.02 -13.63
CA ARG A 394 12.48 24.33 -13.75
C ARG A 394 12.20 25.30 -12.60
N ASN A 395 11.82 24.77 -11.45
CA ASN A 395 11.53 25.55 -10.24
C ASN A 395 12.56 25.22 -9.13
N PRO A 396 13.80 25.76 -9.19
CA PRO A 396 14.92 25.31 -8.34
C PRO A 396 14.68 25.42 -6.83
N ARG A 397 13.81 26.34 -6.42
CA ARG A 397 13.50 26.52 -4.99
C ARG A 397 12.34 25.67 -4.53
N ALA A 398 11.69 24.90 -5.40
CA ALA A 398 10.52 24.13 -5.04
C ALA A 398 10.86 23.03 -4.03
N CYS A 399 10.00 22.90 -3.03
CA CYS A 399 9.81 21.69 -2.23
C CYS A 399 8.36 21.26 -2.44
N GLY A 400 8.11 20.00 -2.79
CA GLY A 400 6.77 19.55 -3.19
C GLY A 400 5.72 19.79 -2.11
N VAL A 401 5.89 19.11 -0.97
CA VAL A 401 5.03 19.30 0.21
C VAL A 401 5.93 19.56 1.42
N LYS A 402 5.68 20.68 2.10
CA LYS A 402 6.19 20.95 3.45
C LYS A 402 5.09 20.60 4.45
N TRP A 403 5.28 19.48 5.13
CA TRP A 403 4.34 18.91 6.08
C TRP A 403 4.70 19.28 7.51
N MET A 404 3.82 20.03 8.16
CA MET A 404 3.92 20.45 9.58
C MET A 404 2.72 19.97 10.41
N SER A 405 1.82 19.21 9.79
CA SER A 405 0.54 18.83 10.40
C SER A 405 0.74 17.78 11.48
N ASN A 406 -0.10 17.82 12.51
CA ASN A 406 0.07 17.00 13.70
C ASN A 406 -0.23 15.50 13.47
N LYS A 407 -0.03 14.67 14.50
CA LYS A 407 -0.24 13.21 14.48
C LYS A 407 -1.63 12.69 14.04
N ASN A 408 -2.65 13.54 13.97
CA ASN A 408 -3.99 13.17 13.51
C ASN A 408 -4.20 13.44 12.01
N SER A 409 -3.11 13.71 11.29
CA SER A 409 -3.11 14.05 9.86
C SER A 409 -2.82 12.82 9.00
N TYR A 410 -3.17 12.87 7.72
CA TYR A 410 -3.07 11.71 6.84
C TYR A 410 -2.64 12.07 5.43
N MET A 411 -1.62 11.39 4.92
CA MET A 411 -1.24 11.43 3.51
C MET A 411 -1.32 10.03 2.92
N ASN A 412 -2.14 9.82 1.89
CA ASN A 412 -2.29 8.52 1.25
C ASN A 412 -2.46 8.60 -0.26
N ASP A 413 -1.92 7.62 -0.99
CA ASP A 413 -2.04 7.53 -2.46
C ASP A 413 -1.62 8.84 -3.15
N VAL A 414 -0.48 9.38 -2.71
CA VAL A 414 0.11 10.62 -3.23
C VAL A 414 1.40 10.30 -3.98
N LYS A 415 1.49 10.78 -5.22
CA LYS A 415 2.71 10.67 -6.03
C LYS A 415 3.35 12.03 -6.24
N PHE A 416 4.66 12.12 -6.05
CA PHE A 416 5.46 13.26 -6.51
C PHE A 416 6.02 12.97 -7.90
N PHE A 417 5.54 13.75 -8.88
CA PHE A 417 5.77 13.55 -10.31
C PHE A 417 7.09 14.14 -10.80
N GLY A 418 7.55 13.61 -11.94
CA GLY A 418 8.75 14.07 -12.65
C GLY A 418 9.55 12.94 -13.31
N GLY A 419 9.38 11.70 -12.85
CA GLY A 419 10.14 10.55 -13.35
C GLY A 419 9.26 9.35 -13.68
N HIS A 420 9.64 8.18 -13.16
CA HIS A 420 9.03 6.92 -13.57
C HIS A 420 7.53 6.81 -13.22
N GLY A 421 6.82 5.97 -13.96
CA GLY A 421 5.39 5.73 -13.79
C GLY A 421 4.47 6.78 -14.38
N ASN A 422 4.96 7.69 -15.21
CA ASN A 422 4.06 8.52 -16.01
C ASN A 422 3.41 7.70 -17.12
N LEU A 423 2.15 8.00 -17.41
CA LEU A 423 1.40 7.34 -18.46
C LEU A 423 1.01 8.36 -19.53
N VAL A 424 1.17 7.98 -20.79
CA VAL A 424 0.63 8.71 -21.92
C VAL A 424 -0.90 8.71 -21.80
N LYS A 425 -1.47 9.92 -21.78
CA LYS A 425 -2.92 10.13 -21.64
C LYS A 425 -3.68 9.33 -22.69
N MET A 426 -4.82 8.77 -22.29
CA MET A 426 -5.74 7.99 -23.14
C MET A 426 -5.19 6.66 -23.71
N THR A 427 -3.89 6.38 -23.62
CA THR A 427 -3.31 5.13 -24.17
C THR A 427 -2.84 4.17 -23.08
N GLY A 428 -2.53 4.67 -21.88
CA GLY A 428 -1.97 3.85 -20.79
C GLY A 428 -0.54 3.36 -21.06
N ALA A 429 0.06 3.78 -22.18
CA ALA A 429 1.44 3.52 -22.51
C ALA A 429 2.36 4.28 -21.56
N PHE A 430 3.57 3.76 -21.35
CA PHE A 430 4.55 4.46 -20.53
C PHE A 430 5.07 5.70 -21.23
N GLU A 431 5.09 6.82 -20.49
CA GLU A 431 5.83 8.00 -20.90
C GLU A 431 7.29 7.82 -20.45
N GLN A 432 8.21 7.74 -21.40
CA GLN A 432 9.63 7.59 -21.14
C GLN A 432 10.19 8.90 -20.55
N PRO A 433 10.64 8.92 -19.29
CA PRO A 433 11.10 10.17 -18.65
C PRO A 433 12.55 10.53 -19.00
N TYR A 434 13.24 9.64 -19.72
CA TYR A 434 14.67 9.74 -20.00
C TYR A 434 14.96 10.06 -21.46
N ASP A 435 16.06 10.76 -21.71
CA ASP A 435 16.64 10.87 -23.05
C ASP A 435 17.11 9.50 -23.59
N GLU A 436 17.55 9.47 -24.85
CA GLU A 436 18.01 8.25 -25.52
C GLU A 436 19.17 7.57 -24.76
N GLY A 437 20.08 8.37 -24.18
CA GLY A 437 21.21 7.90 -23.40
C GLY A 437 20.85 7.42 -21.98
N ARG A 438 19.62 7.67 -21.52
CA ARG A 438 19.14 7.39 -20.16
C ARG A 438 19.95 8.05 -19.04
N CYS A 439 20.52 9.22 -19.33
CA CYS A 439 21.40 9.93 -18.39
C CYS A 439 20.83 11.28 -17.93
N ARG A 440 19.69 11.71 -18.48
CA ARG A 440 19.01 12.96 -18.16
C ARG A 440 17.54 12.91 -18.59
N ASP A 441 16.80 13.96 -18.27
CA ASP A 441 15.39 14.12 -18.65
C ASP A 441 15.20 14.10 -20.17
N ALA A 442 14.06 13.59 -20.62
CA ALA A 442 13.65 13.62 -22.03
C ALA A 442 13.51 15.06 -22.57
N ASP A 443 13.11 16.02 -21.73
CA ASP A 443 13.18 17.46 -22.03
C ASP A 443 14.43 18.08 -21.38
N LEU A 444 15.42 18.43 -22.22
CA LEU A 444 16.70 19.00 -21.78
C LEU A 444 16.57 20.31 -20.98
N LYS A 445 15.40 20.97 -20.99
CA LYS A 445 15.16 22.16 -20.16
C LYS A 445 14.89 21.79 -18.71
N LYS A 446 14.54 20.55 -18.40
CA LYS A 446 14.27 20.06 -17.04
C LYS A 446 15.53 19.44 -16.47
N VAL A 447 15.90 19.89 -15.28
CA VAL A 447 17.20 19.56 -14.67
C VAL A 447 16.96 18.66 -13.47
N TRP A 448 17.65 17.52 -13.43
CA TRP A 448 17.64 16.62 -12.27
C TRP A 448 18.45 17.20 -11.11
N ASP A 449 18.12 16.79 -9.89
CA ASP A 449 18.80 17.25 -8.67
C ASP A 449 18.88 18.80 -8.58
N TYR A 450 17.79 19.47 -8.97
CA TYR A 450 17.71 20.92 -9.09
C TYR A 450 16.79 21.56 -8.04
N GLN A 451 15.98 20.76 -7.35
CA GLN A 451 14.94 21.16 -6.43
C GLN A 451 15.18 20.58 -5.04
N TYR A 452 14.49 21.14 -4.04
CA TYR A 452 14.49 20.61 -2.67
C TYR A 452 13.56 19.39 -2.56
N ALA A 453 13.43 18.84 -1.35
CA ALA A 453 12.75 17.57 -1.14
C ALA A 453 11.32 17.50 -1.73
N SER A 454 10.93 16.31 -2.23
CA SER A 454 9.53 16.06 -2.62
C SER A 454 8.63 16.22 -1.40
N LEU A 455 8.95 15.54 -0.30
CA LEU A 455 8.24 15.64 0.98
C LEU A 455 9.21 16.04 2.10
N LEU A 456 8.97 17.19 2.71
CA LEU A 456 9.67 17.67 3.90
C LEU A 456 8.73 17.61 5.11
N ILE A 457 8.93 16.64 6.00
CA ILE A 457 8.23 16.55 7.29
C ILE A 457 9.06 17.31 8.32
N CYS A 458 8.51 18.38 8.88
CA CYS A 458 9.26 19.25 9.79
C CYS A 458 8.39 19.98 10.82
N ASN A 459 9.06 20.62 11.79
CA ASN A 459 8.42 21.49 12.79
C ASN A 459 7.31 20.81 13.60
N GLY A 460 7.56 19.58 14.05
CA GLY A 460 6.57 18.75 14.76
C GLY A 460 5.53 18.08 13.86
N GLY A 461 5.78 18.05 12.55
CA GLY A 461 4.93 17.34 11.59
C GLY A 461 4.96 15.82 11.82
N GLY A 462 3.80 15.19 11.79
CA GLY A 462 3.62 13.75 11.96
C GLY A 462 2.32 13.27 11.31
N GLY A 463 1.80 12.15 11.79
CA GLY A 463 0.59 11.52 11.26
C GLY A 463 0.89 10.26 10.47
N THR A 464 -0.10 9.79 9.72
CA THR A 464 0.00 8.54 8.97
C THR A 464 0.35 8.84 7.52
N PHE A 465 1.35 8.13 6.98
CA PHE A 465 1.80 8.25 5.59
C PHE A 465 1.77 6.88 4.95
N LYS A 466 1.06 6.73 3.83
CA LYS A 466 0.90 5.45 3.17
C LYS A 466 0.79 5.61 1.65
N ASP A 467 1.22 4.59 0.90
CA ASP A 467 1.17 4.61 -0.57
C ASP A 467 1.71 5.93 -1.18
N ILE A 468 2.90 6.33 -0.71
CA ILE A 468 3.57 7.55 -1.15
C ILE A 468 4.71 7.20 -2.08
N TRP A 469 4.68 7.74 -3.30
CA TRP A 469 5.75 7.53 -4.27
C TRP A 469 6.43 8.84 -4.66
N SER A 470 7.66 9.03 -4.20
CA SER A 470 8.52 10.11 -4.68
C SER A 470 9.32 9.66 -5.90
N ALA A 471 8.73 9.78 -7.09
CA ALA A 471 9.35 9.39 -8.36
C ALA A 471 10.08 10.54 -9.07
N SER A 472 10.09 11.75 -8.49
CA SER A 472 10.67 12.93 -9.12
C SER A 472 12.20 12.89 -9.11
N PRO A 473 12.88 12.96 -10.28
CA PRO A 473 14.33 13.07 -10.36
C PRO A 473 14.81 14.51 -10.19
N TYR A 474 13.88 15.48 -10.14
CA TYR A 474 14.21 16.89 -9.98
C TYR A 474 14.64 17.25 -8.57
N VAL A 475 14.26 16.45 -7.57
CA VAL A 475 14.54 16.73 -6.16
C VAL A 475 15.86 16.10 -5.72
N SER A 476 16.57 16.78 -4.82
CA SER A 476 17.79 16.26 -4.21
C SER A 476 17.54 15.17 -3.16
N VAL A 477 16.32 15.12 -2.62
CA VAL A 477 15.89 14.17 -1.60
C VAL A 477 14.43 13.79 -1.85
N GLY A 478 14.09 12.50 -1.83
CA GLY A 478 12.70 12.07 -1.92
C GLY A 478 11.90 12.48 -0.68
N VAL A 479 12.28 11.97 0.49
CA VAL A 479 11.64 12.31 1.77
C VAL A 479 12.70 12.78 2.77
N GLN A 480 12.48 13.94 3.37
CA GLN A 480 13.30 14.49 4.44
C GLN A 480 12.45 14.64 5.70
N ILE A 481 12.90 14.04 6.80
CA ILE A 481 12.23 14.11 8.11
C ILE A 481 13.20 14.77 9.09
N GLN A 482 12.78 15.87 9.73
CA GLN A 482 13.62 16.61 10.66
C GLN A 482 12.79 17.34 11.72
N ASN A 483 13.34 17.55 12.92
CA ASN A 483 12.69 18.34 13.97
C ASN A 483 11.23 17.91 14.23
N THR A 484 11.02 16.61 14.39
CA THR A 484 9.73 16.01 14.75
C THR A 484 9.90 15.01 15.89
N GLU A 485 8.91 14.98 16.79
CA GLU A 485 8.82 14.08 17.95
C GLU A 485 7.48 13.30 17.96
N THR A 486 6.63 13.55 16.95
CA THR A 486 5.25 13.06 16.87
C THR A 486 5.12 11.73 16.17
#